data_AF-B8IM05-F1
#
_entry.id   AF-B8IM05-F1
#
_cell.length_a   1.000
_cell.length_b   1.000
_cell.length_c   1.000
_cell.angle_alpha   90.00
_cell.angle_beta   90.00
_cell.angle_gamma   90.00
#
_symmetry.space_group_name_H-M   'P 1'
#
loop_
_entity.id
_entity.type
_entity.pdbx_description
1 polymer ?
#
loop_
_entity_poly.entity_id
_entity_poly.type
_entity_poly.pdbx_seq_one_letter_code
_entity_poly.pdbx_strand_id
1 'polypeptide(L)'
;MSEASASLTRRDWPTLFLRAVLSLFLGLPLGGVLYALGGVATAWYAQDPILQHPWILTFRSLGTVVGYVFLGGFAWSPEAGYESLHGWYAAGVLLAFVLLSRPWRRRPAAAEPWPRAS
;
A
#
# COMPACT_ATOMS: atom_id res chain seq x y z
N MET A 1 10.75 -2.70 46.43
CA MET A 1 9.79 -1.70 45.90
C MET A 1 9.84 -1.77 44.38
N SER A 2 8.68 -1.63 43.75
CA SER A 2 8.36 -2.08 42.38
C SER A 2 8.98 -1.22 41.27
N GLU A 3 9.99 -1.73 40.56
CA GLU A 3 10.48 -1.16 39.28
C GLU A 3 10.14 -2.03 38.06
N ALA A 4 9.51 -3.20 38.25
CA ALA A 4 9.39 -4.21 37.19
C ALA A 4 8.15 -4.09 36.28
N SER A 5 7.36 -3.01 36.37
CA SER A 5 6.06 -2.92 35.67
C SER A 5 5.91 -1.70 34.75
N ALA A 6 6.98 -0.98 34.43
CA ALA A 6 6.94 0.20 33.56
C ALA A 6 7.08 -0.08 32.05
N SER A 7 7.03 -1.34 31.60
CA SER A 7 7.20 -1.69 30.17
C SER A 7 5.88 -1.90 29.41
N LEU A 8 4.75 -1.40 29.93
CA LEU A 8 3.51 -1.32 29.16
C LEU A 8 3.64 -0.22 28.10
N THR A 9 4.08 -0.60 26.91
CA THR A 9 3.72 0.04 25.63
C THR A 9 3.97 1.56 25.56
N ARG A 10 5.23 1.99 25.59
CA ARG A 10 5.56 3.31 25.04
C ARG A 10 5.23 3.26 23.55
N ARG A 11 4.14 3.91 23.15
CA ARG A 11 3.67 3.94 21.76
C ARG A 11 4.81 4.50 20.90
N ASP A 12 5.33 3.70 19.96
CA ASP A 12 6.47 4.04 19.10
C ASP A 12 6.05 5.07 18.03
N TRP A 13 5.70 6.27 18.49
CA TRP A 13 5.29 7.39 17.66
C TRP A 13 6.28 7.74 16.54
N PRO A 14 7.61 7.75 16.77
CA PRO A 14 8.57 8.02 15.70
C PRO A 14 8.49 7.01 14.55
N THR A 15 8.33 5.72 14.89
CA THR A 15 8.19 4.66 13.90
C THR A 15 6.87 4.75 13.15
N LEU A 16 5.76 5.05 13.85
CA LEU A 16 4.46 5.25 13.20
C LEU A 16 4.48 6.45 12.24
N PHE A 17 5.09 7.56 12.65
CA PHE A 17 5.26 8.74 11.83
C PHE A 17 6.10 8.44 10.59
N LEU A 18 7.27 7.83 10.75
CA LEU A 18 8.14 7.47 9.63
C LEU A 18 7.42 6.54 8.65
N ARG A 19 6.66 5.55 9.15
CA ARG A 19 5.84 4.69 8.31
C ARG A 19 4.79 5.47 7.53
N ALA A 20 4.08 6.40 8.19
CA ALA A 20 3.09 7.23 7.52
C ALA A 20 3.73 8.06 6.39
N VAL A 21 4.87 8.72 6.67
CA VAL A 21 5.61 9.49 5.66
C VAL A 21 6.06 8.62 4.49
N LEU A 22 6.69 7.46 4.77
CA LEU A 22 7.10 6.53 3.71
C LEU A 22 5.91 6.00 2.90
N SER A 23 4.77 5.80 3.56
CA SER A 23 3.54 5.33 2.91
C SER A 23 2.97 6.37 1.96
N LEU A 24 3.12 7.67 2.25
CA LEU A 24 2.72 8.74 1.33
C LEU A 24 3.55 8.68 0.03
N PHE A 25 4.86 8.53 0.14
CA PHE A 25 5.74 8.39 -1.04
C PHE A 25 5.48 7.11 -1.84
N LEU A 26 5.29 5.98 -1.14
CA LEU A 26 5.01 4.69 -1.77
C LEU A 26 3.56 4.57 -2.28
N GLY A 27 2.66 5.42 -1.81
CA GLY A 27 1.26 5.41 -2.19
C GLY A 27 1.03 5.73 -3.66
N LEU A 28 1.86 6.59 -4.26
CA LEU A 28 1.79 6.90 -5.70
C LEU A 28 2.09 5.69 -6.58
N PRO A 29 3.26 5.02 -6.48
CA PRO A 29 3.54 3.84 -7.31
C PRO A 29 2.59 2.68 -7.02
N LEU A 30 2.22 2.45 -5.76
CA LEU A 30 1.28 1.38 -5.42
C LEU A 30 -0.13 1.69 -5.92
N GLY A 31 -0.61 2.92 -5.76
CA GLY A 31 -1.89 3.38 -6.27
C GLY A 31 -1.97 3.29 -7.79
N GLY A 32 -0.90 3.66 -8.50
CA GLY A 32 -0.82 3.53 -9.95
C GLY A 32 -0.90 2.08 -10.43
N VAL A 33 -0.24 1.16 -9.73
CA VAL A 33 -0.35 -0.29 -10.01
C VAL A 33 -1.77 -0.80 -9.77
N LEU A 34 -2.38 -0.43 -8.63
CA LEU A 34 -3.75 -0.81 -8.32
C LEU A 34 -4.74 -0.26 -9.37
N TYR A 35 -4.55 0.98 -9.80
CA TYR A 35 -5.35 1.60 -10.85
C TYR A 35 -5.21 0.87 -12.20
N ALA A 36 -3.99 0.52 -12.59
CA ALA A 36 -3.74 -0.26 -13.80
C ALA A 36 -4.40 -1.65 -13.73
N LEU A 37 -4.32 -2.33 -12.57
CA LEU A 37 -5.01 -3.61 -12.34
C LEU A 37 -6.54 -3.46 -12.43
N GLY A 38 -7.10 -2.36 -11.91
CA GLY A 38 -8.51 -2.02 -12.10
C GLY A 38 -8.87 -1.91 -13.58
N GLY A 39 -8.04 -1.22 -14.37
CA GLY A 39 -8.21 -1.13 -15.82
C GLY A 39 -8.12 -2.48 -16.55
N VAL A 40 -7.25 -3.38 -16.10
CA VAL A 40 -7.17 -4.76 -16.62
C VAL A 40 -8.41 -5.57 -16.25
N ALA A 41 -8.88 -5.47 -14.99
CA ALA A 41 -10.09 -6.14 -14.53
C ALA A 41 -11.33 -5.66 -15.29
N THR A 42 -11.43 -4.36 -15.58
CA THR A 42 -12.50 -3.81 -16.41
C THR A 42 -12.44 -4.32 -17.85
N ALA A 43 -11.24 -4.37 -18.45
CA ALA A 43 -11.05 -4.94 -19.79
C ALA A 43 -11.47 -6.41 -19.83
N TRP A 44 -11.11 -7.18 -18.79
CA TRP A 44 -11.55 -8.57 -18.62
C TRP A 44 -13.07 -8.68 -18.52
N TYR A 45 -13.70 -7.90 -17.65
CA TYR A 45 -15.15 -7.91 -17.47
C TYR A 45 -15.90 -7.53 -18.74
N ALA A 46 -15.41 -6.53 -19.47
CA ALA A 46 -16.00 -6.07 -20.74
C ALA A 46 -15.67 -6.97 -21.94
N GLN A 47 -14.83 -8.00 -21.77
CA GLN A 47 -14.31 -8.85 -22.85
C GLN A 47 -13.69 -8.01 -23.99
N ASP A 48 -12.92 -7.00 -23.59
CA ASP A 48 -12.30 -6.03 -24.51
C ASP A 48 -11.32 -6.75 -25.46
N PRO A 49 -11.36 -6.49 -26.79
CA PRO A 49 -10.42 -7.04 -27.76
C PRO A 49 -8.94 -6.83 -27.39
N ILE A 50 -8.61 -5.82 -26.58
CA ILE A 50 -7.24 -5.59 -26.09
C ILE A 50 -6.64 -6.81 -25.39
N LEU A 51 -7.45 -7.70 -24.82
CA LEU A 51 -7.00 -8.94 -24.18
C LEU A 51 -6.29 -9.89 -25.14
N GLN A 52 -6.57 -9.79 -26.45
CA GLN A 52 -5.89 -10.57 -27.49
C GLN A 52 -4.50 -10.02 -27.81
N HIS A 53 -4.17 -8.83 -27.32
CA HIS A 53 -2.94 -8.12 -27.62
C HIS A 53 -2.13 -7.86 -26.33
N PRO A 54 -1.44 -8.90 -25.79
CA PRO A 54 -0.78 -8.82 -24.47
C PRO A 54 0.27 -7.72 -24.38
N TRP A 55 0.99 -7.44 -25.47
CA TRP A 55 1.95 -6.35 -25.53
C TRP A 55 1.29 -4.98 -25.40
N ILE A 56 0.19 -4.74 -26.11
CA ILE A 56 -0.55 -3.48 -26.03
C ILE A 56 -1.11 -3.27 -24.64
N LEU A 57 -1.69 -4.32 -24.04
CA LEU A 57 -2.19 -4.28 -22.67
C LEU A 57 -1.07 -3.95 -21.67
N THR A 58 0.11 -4.54 -21.85
CA THR A 58 1.29 -4.29 -21.01
C THR A 58 1.75 -2.84 -21.12
N PHE A 59 1.95 -2.32 -22.34
CA PHE A 59 2.39 -0.94 -22.54
C PHE A 59 1.35 0.07 -22.05
N ARG A 60 0.05 -0.19 -22.27
CA ARG A 60 -1.04 0.64 -21.73
C ARG A 60 -0.97 0.69 -20.21
N SER A 61 -0.88 -0.48 -19.56
CA SER A 61 -0.83 -0.59 -18.11
C SER A 61 0.41 0.10 -17.53
N LEU A 62 1.59 -0.11 -18.14
CA LEU A 62 2.83 0.55 -17.71
C LEU A 62 2.75 2.07 -17.89
N GLY A 63 2.22 2.54 -19.02
CA GLY A 63 1.97 3.95 -19.29
C GLY A 63 1.02 4.56 -18.26
N THR A 64 -0.03 3.82 -17.86
CA THR A 64 -0.95 4.23 -16.78
C THR A 64 -0.22 4.36 -15.45
N VAL A 65 0.60 3.38 -15.05
CA VAL A 65 1.36 3.44 -13.80
C VAL A 65 2.32 4.64 -13.80
N VAL A 66 3.10 4.80 -14.86
CA VAL A 66 4.06 5.91 -15.00
C VAL A 66 3.32 7.25 -15.00
N GLY A 67 2.28 7.39 -15.81
CA GLY A 67 1.46 8.60 -15.85
C GLY A 67 0.87 8.94 -14.49
N TYR A 68 0.33 7.94 -13.78
CA TYR A 68 -0.23 8.12 -12.44
C TYR A 68 0.81 8.64 -11.44
N VAL A 69 2.02 8.05 -11.45
CA VAL A 69 3.12 8.44 -10.55
C VAL A 69 3.63 9.84 -10.84
N PHE A 70 3.89 10.17 -12.11
CA PHE A 70 4.55 11.43 -12.48
C PHE A 70 3.59 12.60 -12.61
N LEU A 71 2.33 12.37 -13.00
CA LEU A 71 1.29 13.40 -12.90
C LEU A 71 0.63 13.43 -11.50
N GLY A 72 1.13 12.60 -10.58
CA GLY A 72 0.92 12.72 -9.13
C GLY A 72 -0.48 12.37 -8.63
N GLY A 73 -1.24 11.51 -9.32
CA GLY A 73 -2.66 11.29 -8.99
C GLY A 73 -3.55 12.54 -9.13
N PHE A 74 -2.98 13.68 -9.52
CA PHE A 74 -3.67 14.94 -9.84
C PHE A 74 -4.10 15.03 -11.30
N ALA A 75 -3.75 14.03 -12.11
CA ALA A 75 -4.15 13.93 -13.51
C ALA A 75 -5.65 13.67 -13.64
N TRP A 76 -6.46 14.72 -13.49
CA TRP A 76 -7.87 14.68 -13.87
C TRP A 76 -7.98 14.04 -15.27
N SER A 77 -8.63 12.89 -15.33
CA SER A 77 -9.00 12.23 -16.58
C SER A 77 -10.50 12.41 -16.76
N PRO A 78 -10.98 12.86 -17.92
CA PRO A 78 -12.42 13.00 -18.20
C PRO A 78 -13.18 11.69 -17.99
N GLU A 79 -12.52 10.56 -18.25
CA GLU A 79 -13.10 9.23 -18.17
C GLU A 79 -13.19 8.70 -16.73
N ALA A 80 -12.25 9.11 -15.86
CA ALA A 80 -12.13 8.59 -14.50
C ALA A 80 -12.65 9.55 -13.42
N GLY A 81 -12.65 10.87 -13.67
CA GLY A 81 -13.00 11.89 -12.68
C GLY A 81 -11.95 12.08 -11.57
N TYR A 82 -12.05 13.17 -10.82
CA TYR A 82 -11.05 13.55 -9.79
C TYR A 82 -11.06 12.62 -8.56
N GLU A 83 -12.24 12.15 -8.15
CA GLU A 83 -12.43 11.34 -6.94
C GLU A 83 -11.84 9.93 -7.08
N SER A 84 -11.92 9.32 -8.27
CA SER A 84 -11.43 7.95 -8.47
C SER A 84 -9.91 7.87 -8.34
N LEU A 85 -9.18 8.85 -8.87
CA LEU A 85 -7.72 8.89 -8.83
C LEU A 85 -7.18 9.06 -7.41
N HIS A 86 -7.82 9.92 -6.61
CA HIS A 86 -7.46 10.09 -5.19
C HIS A 86 -7.81 8.85 -4.37
N GLY A 87 -8.90 8.15 -4.72
CA GLY A 87 -9.26 6.87 -4.11
C GLY A 87 -8.16 5.83 -4.27
N TRP A 88 -7.60 5.69 -5.48
CA TRP A 88 -6.47 4.77 -5.73
C TRP A 88 -5.19 5.19 -5.02
N TYR A 89 -4.95 6.49 -4.84
CA TYR A 89 -3.79 6.99 -4.10
C TYR A 89 -3.94 6.63 -2.62
N ALA A 90 -5.10 6.91 -2.04
CA ALA A 90 -5.41 6.55 -0.66
C ALA A 90 -5.30 5.04 -0.45
N ALA A 91 -5.81 4.21 -1.37
CA ALA A 91 -5.65 2.77 -1.34
C ALA A 91 -4.17 2.34 -1.38
N GLY A 92 -3.37 2.98 -2.25
CA GLY A 92 -1.93 2.78 -2.33
C GLY A 92 -1.20 3.13 -1.03
N VAL A 93 -1.52 4.27 -0.41
CA VAL A 93 -0.95 4.70 0.88
C VAL A 93 -1.32 3.71 1.99
N LEU A 94 -2.58 3.30 2.06
CA LEU A 94 -3.03 2.32 3.05
C LEU A 94 -2.32 0.98 2.88
N LEU A 95 -2.19 0.50 1.64
CA LEU A 95 -1.47 -0.73 1.33
C LEU A 95 0.01 -0.62 1.72
N ALA A 96 0.68 0.50 1.37
CA ALA A 96 2.06 0.77 1.78
C ALA A 96 2.22 0.69 3.30
N PHE A 97 1.30 1.32 4.03
CA PHE A 97 1.32 1.36 5.48
C PHE A 97 1.17 -0.02 6.10
N VAL A 98 0.26 -0.85 5.58
CA VAL A 98 0.06 -2.24 6.02
C VAL A 98 1.31 -3.09 5.74
N LEU A 99 1.88 -2.97 4.54
CA LEU A 99 3.09 -3.70 4.14
C LEU A 99 4.29 -3.34 5.03
N LEU A 100 4.47 -2.04 5.33
CA LEU A 100 5.51 -1.55 6.24
C LEU A 100 5.25 -1.95 7.70
N SER A 101 4.00 -2.13 8.08
CA SER A 101 3.60 -2.57 9.43
C SER A 101 3.90 -4.05 9.69
N ARG A 102 4.17 -4.83 8.64
CA ARG A 102 4.57 -6.26 8.69
C ARG A 102 3.84 -7.06 9.78
N PRO A 103 2.49 -7.09 9.80
CA PRO A 103 1.76 -7.77 10.86
C PRO A 103 2.12 -9.27 10.96
N TRP A 104 2.49 -9.89 9.83
CA TRP A 104 2.98 -11.27 9.70
C TRP A 104 4.39 -11.54 10.25
N ARG A 105 5.17 -10.51 10.64
CA ARG A 105 6.51 -10.69 11.24
C ARG A 105 6.53 -10.59 12.77
N ARG A 106 5.40 -10.28 13.39
CA ARG A 106 5.27 -10.33 14.85
C ARG A 106 5.30 -11.80 15.28
N ARG A 107 6.49 -12.33 15.56
CA ARG A 107 6.59 -13.62 16.28
C ARG A 107 5.84 -13.47 17.59
N PRO A 108 5.01 -14.45 17.99
CA PRO A 108 4.54 -14.52 19.37
C PRO A 108 5.78 -14.43 20.27
N ALA A 109 5.75 -13.56 21.28
CA ALA A 109 6.82 -13.52 22.27
C ALA A 109 7.01 -14.95 22.78
N ALA A 110 8.22 -15.50 22.59
CA ALA A 110 8.53 -16.82 23.11
C ALA A 110 8.28 -16.75 24.62
N ALA A 111 7.41 -17.63 25.13
CA ALA A 111 7.17 -17.73 26.56
C ALA A 111 8.53 -17.96 27.24
N GLU A 112 8.94 -17.03 28.10
CA GLU A 112 10.17 -17.19 28.89
C GLU A 112 10.03 -18.50 29.70
N PRO A 113 10.96 -19.47 29.57
CA PRO A 113 10.90 -20.69 30.35
C PRO A 113 11.15 -20.37 31.83
N TRP A 114 10.08 -20.48 32.63
CA TRP A 114 10.10 -20.49 34.08
C TRP A 114 10.74 -21.80 34.62
N PRO A 115 11.42 -21.85 35.78
CA PRO A 115 11.55 -20.81 36.81
C PRO A 115 12.89 -20.07 36.83
N ARG A 116 12.83 -18.80 37.26
CA ARG A 116 14.00 -18.05 37.73
C ARG A 116 14.41 -18.64 39.08
N ALA A 117 15.60 -19.22 39.15
CA ALA A 117 16.18 -19.65 40.42
C ALA A 117 16.30 -18.43 41.34
N SER A 118 15.75 -18.59 42.55
CA SER A 118 15.79 -17.66 43.69
C SER A 118 17.19 -17.45 44.23
#